data_AF-A0A352CMN1-F1
#
_entry.id   AF-A0A352CMN1-F1
#
_cell.length_a   1.000
_cell.length_b   1.000
_cell.length_c   1.000
_cell.angle_alpha   90.00
_cell.angle_beta   90.00
_cell.angle_gamma   90.00
#
_symmetry.space_group_name_H-M   'P 1'
#
loop_
_entity.id
_entity.type
_entity.pdbx_description
1 polymer ?
#
loop_
_entity_poly.entity_id
_entity_poly.type
_entity_poly.pdbx_seq_one_letter_code
_entity_poly.pdbx_strand_id
1 'polypeptide(L)'
;MRTKRTGKMLTAIVLSFAILLSFTPESADAAVRTGVKGTWMPSGIDGVMTYVLPDGTYLTDGYTADGFYVNKYGFWAQAYNILGVWIPARNSWLTADAAGDFEGMIPVMKKAQDKLTSDLHGWRVISVYSTHIALYSVVNNNTERKKTKRLAMYKNPDFNGYTVQVCTPLAGDEKEMTGNAGEWSSMAYYDYQVLRAMMYCVSRSGDKVAHAIYSSWMDTNTDNLRVGEWVAVGDTLIKYVPSDGSGLYEIRAAF
;
A
#
# COMPACT_ATOMS: atom_id res chain seq x y z
N MET A 1 -38.50 -66.33 -20.39
CA MET A 1 -37.26 -67.05 -20.80
C MET A 1 -36.10 -66.06 -20.74
N ARG A 2 -35.00 -66.44 -20.10
CA ARG A 2 -33.84 -65.61 -19.71
C ARG A 2 -33.17 -64.86 -20.88
N THR A 3 -32.80 -63.60 -20.66
CA THR A 3 -31.58 -62.94 -21.23
C THR A 3 -31.27 -61.67 -20.43
N LYS A 4 -30.37 -61.76 -19.43
CA LYS A 4 -28.95 -61.35 -19.46
C LYS A 4 -28.73 -59.82 -19.40
N ARG A 5 -28.35 -59.37 -18.19
CA ARG A 5 -27.53 -58.19 -17.90
C ARG A 5 -26.16 -58.32 -18.56
N THR A 6 -25.69 -57.27 -19.23
CA THR A 6 -24.30 -56.85 -19.50
C THR A 6 -24.42 -55.60 -20.38
N GLY A 7 -23.71 -54.48 -20.24
CA GLY A 7 -22.62 -54.05 -19.38
C GLY A 7 -22.37 -52.58 -19.75
N LYS A 8 -21.93 -51.78 -18.76
CA LYS A 8 -21.62 -50.36 -18.89
C LYS A 8 -20.41 -50.13 -19.81
N MET A 9 -20.44 -49.09 -20.63
CA MET A 9 -19.26 -48.30 -20.99
C MET A 9 -19.66 -46.82 -20.95
N LEU A 10 -19.36 -46.17 -19.83
CA LEU A 10 -19.34 -44.72 -19.70
C LEU A 10 -17.87 -44.39 -19.47
N THR A 11 -17.26 -43.77 -20.47
CA THR A 11 -15.87 -43.35 -20.49
C THR A 11 -15.68 -42.26 -19.43
N ALA A 12 -15.17 -42.63 -18.27
CA ALA A 12 -14.76 -41.70 -17.23
C ALA A 12 -13.37 -41.16 -17.58
N ILE A 13 -13.28 -39.86 -17.82
CA ILE A 13 -12.01 -39.12 -17.84
C ILE A 13 -11.52 -39.09 -16.38
N VAL A 14 -10.44 -39.82 -16.12
CA VAL A 14 -9.69 -39.75 -14.86
C VAL A 14 -8.75 -38.56 -14.98
N LEU A 15 -9.15 -37.41 -14.44
CA LEU A 15 -8.19 -36.37 -14.02
C LEU A 15 -8.01 -36.52 -12.51
N SER A 16 -6.85 -37.04 -12.15
CA SER A 16 -6.47 -37.44 -10.80
C SER A 16 -5.96 -36.27 -9.97
N PHE A 17 -6.46 -36.23 -8.73
CA PHE A 17 -5.94 -35.61 -7.51
C PHE A 17 -6.06 -34.09 -7.30
N ALA A 18 -7.12 -33.76 -6.56
CA ALA A 18 -7.15 -32.65 -5.62
C ALA A 18 -6.05 -32.80 -4.55
N ILE A 19 -5.33 -31.72 -4.29
CA ILE A 19 -4.74 -31.45 -2.98
C ILE A 19 -5.52 -30.26 -2.42
N LEU A 20 -6.59 -30.58 -1.67
CA LEU A 20 -7.09 -29.68 -0.65
C LEU A 20 -6.11 -29.79 0.53
N LEU A 21 -5.20 -28.84 0.65
CA LEU A 21 -4.61 -28.52 1.94
C LEU A 21 -5.37 -27.32 2.48
N SER A 22 -6.23 -27.62 3.44
CA SER A 22 -6.85 -26.70 4.37
C SER A 22 -5.76 -25.91 5.09
N PHE A 23 -5.51 -24.68 4.65
CA PHE A 23 -4.84 -23.66 5.46
C PHE A 23 -5.88 -23.05 6.39
N THR A 24 -5.98 -23.58 7.60
CA THR A 24 -6.42 -22.76 8.73
C THR A 24 -5.27 -21.81 9.05
N PRO A 25 -5.42 -20.47 8.95
CA PRO A 25 -4.46 -19.59 9.55
C PRO A 25 -4.68 -19.68 11.07
N GLU A 26 -3.84 -20.45 11.73
CA GLU A 26 -3.64 -20.31 13.17
C GLU A 26 -3.08 -18.91 13.38
N SER A 27 -3.90 -18.06 13.99
CA SER A 27 -3.56 -16.70 14.38
C SER A 27 -2.43 -16.74 15.40
N ALA A 28 -1.20 -16.58 14.94
CA ALA A 28 -0.09 -16.13 15.74
C ALA A 28 0.42 -14.85 15.09
N ASP A 29 0.51 -13.77 15.87
CA ASP A 29 1.26 -12.58 15.52
C ASP A 29 2.67 -13.00 15.10
N ALA A 30 2.89 -13.16 13.79
CA ALA A 30 4.20 -13.42 13.25
C ALA A 30 4.97 -12.11 13.35
N ALA A 31 5.71 -11.96 14.45
CA ALA A 31 6.64 -10.86 14.62
C ALA A 31 7.49 -10.73 13.35
N VAL A 32 7.45 -9.55 12.71
CA VAL A 32 8.19 -9.26 11.49
C VAL A 32 9.65 -9.58 11.72
N ARG A 33 10.19 -10.59 11.03
CA ARG A 33 11.57 -11.04 11.23
C ARG A 33 12.52 -10.01 10.61
N THR A 34 13.46 -9.48 11.39
CA THR A 34 14.41 -8.46 10.93
C THR A 34 15.81 -9.03 10.71
N GLY A 35 16.46 -8.69 9.60
CA GLY A 35 17.88 -8.97 9.38
C GLY A 35 18.20 -10.45 9.11
N VAL A 36 17.25 -11.21 8.57
CA VAL A 36 17.42 -12.65 8.36
C VAL A 36 18.33 -12.92 7.17
N LYS A 37 19.33 -13.79 7.33
CA LYS A 37 20.23 -14.19 6.25
C LYS A 37 19.53 -15.19 5.32
N GLY A 38 19.79 -15.09 4.02
CA GLY A 38 19.24 -15.94 2.98
C GLY A 38 19.80 -15.56 1.61
N THR A 39 19.21 -16.12 0.55
CA THR A 39 19.62 -15.90 -0.85
C THR A 39 18.42 -15.49 -1.69
N TRP A 40 18.61 -14.49 -2.56
CA TRP A 40 17.59 -14.07 -3.52
C TRP A 40 17.43 -15.09 -4.65
N MET A 41 16.19 -15.49 -4.92
CA MET A 41 15.83 -16.37 -6.02
C MET A 41 14.69 -15.78 -6.87
N PRO A 42 14.71 -15.89 -8.20
CA PRO A 42 13.60 -15.46 -9.05
C PRO A 42 12.30 -16.18 -8.69
N SER A 43 11.18 -15.46 -8.61
CA SER A 43 9.86 -16.04 -8.31
C SER A 43 9.20 -16.74 -9.53
N GLY A 44 9.78 -16.59 -10.72
CA GLY A 44 9.14 -16.94 -11.99
C GLY A 44 8.24 -15.84 -12.57
N ILE A 45 8.00 -14.75 -11.83
CA ILE A 45 7.35 -13.53 -12.31
C ILE A 45 8.44 -12.48 -12.57
N ASP A 46 8.39 -11.83 -13.74
CA ASP A 46 9.36 -10.80 -14.12
C ASP A 46 9.38 -9.65 -13.10
N GLY A 47 10.58 -9.22 -12.71
CA GLY A 47 10.78 -8.16 -11.72
C GLY A 47 10.44 -8.53 -10.26
N VAL A 48 10.07 -9.78 -9.97
CA VAL A 48 9.71 -10.26 -8.62
C VAL A 48 10.68 -11.33 -8.14
N MET A 49 11.31 -11.07 -7.00
CA MET A 49 12.24 -11.98 -6.35
C MET A 49 11.63 -12.56 -5.06
N THR A 50 12.12 -13.72 -4.65
CA THR A 50 11.86 -14.35 -3.36
C THR A 50 13.14 -14.44 -2.56
N TYR A 51 13.03 -14.43 -1.23
CA TYR A 51 14.20 -14.58 -0.36
C TYR A 51 14.13 -15.92 0.36
N VAL A 52 15.13 -16.78 0.13
CA VAL A 52 15.15 -18.15 0.65
C VAL A 52 16.15 -18.28 1.78
N LEU A 53 15.67 -18.78 2.90
CA LEU A 53 16.43 -18.98 4.13
C LEU A 53 17.33 -20.23 4.04
N PRO A 54 18.34 -20.37 4.92
CA PRO A 54 19.24 -21.53 4.91
C PRO A 54 18.56 -22.89 5.09
N ASP A 55 17.37 -22.91 5.69
CA ASP A 55 16.54 -24.12 5.86
C ASP A 55 15.68 -24.46 4.64
N GLY A 56 15.80 -23.68 3.55
CA GLY A 56 15.05 -23.87 2.31
C GLY A 56 13.64 -23.25 2.33
N THR A 57 13.22 -22.61 3.42
CA THR A 57 11.93 -21.91 3.50
C THR A 57 12.02 -20.49 2.93
N TYR A 58 10.89 -19.93 2.52
CA TYR A 58 10.81 -18.54 2.08
C TYR A 58 10.64 -17.61 3.29
N LEU A 59 11.40 -16.51 3.30
CA LEU A 59 11.06 -15.39 4.17
C LEU A 59 9.75 -14.78 3.67
N THR A 60 8.77 -14.69 4.55
CA THR A 60 7.48 -14.03 4.31
C THR A 60 7.28 -12.95 5.35
N ASP A 61 6.73 -11.82 4.92
CA ASP A 61 6.42 -10.67 5.78
C ASP A 61 7.58 -10.22 6.69
N GLY A 62 8.76 -10.03 6.10
CA GLY A 62 10.01 -9.83 6.85
C GLY A 62 11.04 -8.99 6.11
N TYR A 63 12.12 -8.66 6.82
CA TYR A 63 13.27 -7.95 6.27
C TYR A 63 14.45 -8.89 6.10
N THR A 64 15.05 -8.82 4.91
CA THR A 64 16.29 -9.52 4.59
C THR A 64 17.47 -8.88 5.30
N ALA A 65 18.59 -9.60 5.41
CA ALA A 65 19.82 -9.10 6.03
C ALA A 65 20.42 -7.87 5.32
N ASP A 66 20.17 -7.74 4.01
CA ASP A 66 20.54 -6.61 3.17
C ASP A 66 19.50 -5.47 3.15
N GLY A 67 18.44 -5.58 3.96
CA GLY A 67 17.54 -4.47 4.30
C GLY A 67 16.30 -4.31 3.41
N PHE A 68 16.03 -5.25 2.50
CA PHE A 68 14.82 -5.25 1.69
C PHE A 68 13.66 -5.90 2.42
N TYR A 69 12.44 -5.44 2.13
CA TYR A 69 11.21 -6.04 2.66
C TYR A 69 10.62 -7.04 1.65
N VAL A 70 10.29 -8.24 2.11
CA VAL A 70 9.47 -9.21 1.37
C VAL A 70 8.06 -9.21 1.93
N ASN A 71 7.06 -9.14 1.04
CA ASN A 71 5.66 -9.08 1.45
C ASN A 71 5.15 -10.39 2.08
N LYS A 72 3.88 -10.43 2.47
CA LYS A 72 3.25 -11.62 3.08
C LYS A 72 3.30 -12.90 2.24
N TYR A 73 3.56 -12.79 0.94
CA TYR A 73 3.71 -13.91 0.02
C TYR A 73 5.19 -14.26 -0.24
N GLY A 74 6.12 -13.58 0.43
CA GLY A 74 7.56 -13.76 0.25
C GLY A 74 8.14 -13.09 -0.99
N PHE A 75 7.39 -12.17 -1.59
CA PHE A 75 7.80 -11.45 -2.79
C PHE A 75 8.40 -10.09 -2.47
N TRP A 76 9.54 -9.82 -3.08
CA TRP A 76 10.11 -8.47 -3.20
C TRP A 76 9.96 -8.00 -4.64
N ALA A 77 9.43 -6.80 -4.81
CA ALA A 77 9.35 -6.10 -6.09
C ALA A 77 10.34 -4.95 -6.10
N GLN A 78 11.05 -4.78 -7.22
CA GLN A 78 12.00 -3.67 -7.41
C GLN A 78 11.30 -2.31 -7.54
N ALA A 79 10.04 -2.31 -7.98
CA ALA A 79 9.20 -1.14 -8.10
C ALA A 79 7.73 -1.54 -7.98
N TYR A 80 6.90 -0.58 -7.55
CA TYR A 80 5.46 -0.75 -7.43
C TYR A 80 4.75 0.12 -8.46
N ASN A 81 3.77 -0.46 -9.16
CA ASN A 81 2.93 0.31 -10.08
C ASN A 81 1.75 0.90 -9.31
N ILE A 82 1.83 2.19 -9.02
CA ILE A 82 0.79 2.93 -8.31
C ILE A 82 0.32 4.06 -9.20
N LEU A 83 -0.99 4.09 -9.50
CA LEU A 83 -1.58 5.05 -10.44
C LEU A 83 -0.88 5.08 -11.82
N GLY A 84 -0.45 3.91 -12.33
CA GLY A 84 0.26 3.83 -13.61
C GLY A 84 1.71 4.31 -13.55
N VAL A 85 2.24 4.58 -12.35
CA VAL A 85 3.61 5.04 -12.12
C VAL A 85 4.41 3.94 -11.46
N TRP A 86 5.54 3.58 -12.05
CA TRP A 86 6.52 2.71 -11.42
C TRP A 86 7.34 3.51 -10.41
N ILE A 87 7.07 3.28 -9.12
CA ILE A 87 7.79 3.90 -8.00
C ILE A 87 8.83 2.88 -7.51
N PRO A 88 10.13 3.18 -7.58
CA PRO A 88 11.16 2.28 -7.08
C PRO A 88 10.95 1.96 -5.60
N ALA A 89 11.08 0.69 -5.24
CA ALA A 89 11.07 0.28 -3.85
C ALA A 89 12.27 0.93 -3.14
N ARG A 90 12.04 1.54 -1.99
CA ARG A 90 13.13 2.04 -1.15
C ARG A 90 13.70 0.92 -0.29
N ASN A 91 14.95 1.09 0.12
CA ASN A 91 15.61 0.22 1.09
C ASN A 91 15.70 0.87 2.48
N SER A 92 15.38 2.16 2.57
CA SER A 92 15.45 2.94 3.78
C SER A 92 14.37 4.01 3.81
N TRP A 93 14.06 4.45 5.03
CA TRP A 93 13.29 5.66 5.26
C TRP A 93 14.03 6.88 4.67
N LEU A 94 13.31 7.72 3.95
CA LEU A 94 13.77 9.04 3.53
C LEU A 94 13.32 10.03 4.59
N THR A 95 14.26 10.65 5.29
CA THR A 95 13.93 11.65 6.31
C THR A 95 13.45 12.96 5.67
N ALA A 96 12.76 13.79 6.46
CA ALA A 96 12.27 15.10 5.99
C ALA A 96 13.41 16.01 5.50
N ASP A 97 14.54 16.00 6.20
CA ASP A 97 15.73 16.76 5.80
C ASP A 97 16.33 16.24 4.49
N ALA A 98 16.46 14.92 4.34
CA ALA A 98 17.03 14.30 3.15
C ALA A 98 16.13 14.43 1.92
N ALA A 99 14.81 14.58 2.12
CA ALA A 99 13.87 14.82 1.03
C ALA A 99 14.03 16.20 0.37
N GLY A 100 14.74 17.15 1.01
CA GLY A 100 14.87 18.52 0.51
C GLY A 100 13.51 19.13 0.20
N ASP A 101 13.37 19.82 -0.93
CA ASP A 101 12.11 20.44 -1.37
C ASP A 101 11.20 19.51 -2.18
N PHE A 102 11.28 18.20 -1.92
CA PHE A 102 10.54 17.15 -2.64
C PHE A 102 10.82 17.07 -4.15
N GLU A 103 11.90 17.69 -4.65
CA GLU A 103 12.23 17.70 -6.09
C GLU A 103 12.27 16.30 -6.69
N GLY A 104 12.85 15.33 -5.96
CA GLY A 104 12.90 13.93 -6.36
C GLY A 104 11.54 13.24 -6.47
N MET A 105 10.50 13.77 -5.85
CA MET A 105 9.13 13.24 -5.89
C MET A 105 8.26 13.90 -6.96
N ILE A 106 8.64 15.07 -7.49
CA ILE A 106 7.88 15.81 -8.51
C ILE A 106 7.57 14.94 -9.73
N PRO A 107 8.52 14.19 -10.33
CA PRO A 107 8.22 13.36 -11.50
C PRO A 107 7.19 12.26 -11.23
N VAL A 108 7.23 11.66 -10.03
CA VAL A 108 6.28 10.63 -9.59
C VAL A 108 4.89 11.25 -9.43
N MET A 109 4.80 12.36 -8.70
CA MET A 109 3.54 13.05 -8.43
C MET A 109 2.90 13.63 -9.70
N LYS A 110 3.71 14.09 -10.66
CA LYS A 110 3.22 14.57 -11.96
C LYS A 110 2.57 13.45 -12.77
N LYS A 111 3.20 12.27 -12.85
CA LYS A 111 2.61 11.12 -13.56
C LYS A 111 1.36 10.59 -12.86
N ALA A 112 1.35 10.57 -11.52
CA ALA A 112 0.15 10.24 -10.76
C ALA A 112 -0.97 11.25 -11.04
N GLN A 113 -0.65 12.55 -11.15
CA GLN A 113 -1.60 13.58 -11.56
C GLN A 113 -2.16 13.34 -12.97
N ASP A 114 -1.34 12.91 -13.93
CA ASP A 114 -1.80 12.59 -15.28
C ASP A 114 -2.84 11.45 -15.24
N LYS A 115 -2.59 10.40 -14.43
CA LYS A 115 -3.56 9.31 -14.25
C LYS A 115 -4.84 9.77 -13.58
N LEU A 116 -4.76 10.59 -12.53
CA LEU A 116 -5.95 11.18 -11.88
C LEU A 116 -6.73 12.06 -12.85
N THR A 117 -6.06 12.82 -13.71
CA THR A 117 -6.72 13.68 -14.70
C THR A 117 -7.45 12.85 -15.75
N SER A 118 -6.82 11.77 -16.23
CA SER A 118 -7.43 10.82 -17.16
C SER A 118 -8.66 10.15 -16.57
N ASP A 119 -8.56 9.65 -15.34
CA ASP A 119 -9.59 8.78 -14.76
C ASP A 119 -10.70 9.55 -14.03
N LEU A 120 -10.40 10.73 -13.49
CA LEU A 120 -11.31 11.55 -12.67
C LEU A 120 -11.60 12.92 -13.28
N HIS A 121 -11.27 13.12 -14.55
CA HIS A 121 -11.57 14.34 -15.30
C HIS A 121 -11.11 15.64 -14.61
N GLY A 122 -10.00 15.59 -13.88
CA GLY A 122 -9.41 16.74 -13.19
C GLY A 122 -10.06 17.13 -11.87
N TRP A 123 -10.98 16.32 -11.33
CA TRP A 123 -11.58 16.55 -10.00
C TRP A 123 -10.60 16.36 -8.84
N ARG A 124 -9.42 15.79 -9.11
CA ARG A 124 -8.33 15.65 -8.16
C ARG A 124 -7.07 16.31 -8.68
N VAL A 125 -6.43 17.10 -7.81
CA VAL A 125 -5.19 17.80 -8.11
C VAL A 125 -4.19 17.56 -6.99
N ILE A 126 -3.06 16.96 -7.33
CA ILE A 126 -1.85 16.89 -6.51
C ILE A 126 -1.10 18.20 -6.69
N SER A 127 -0.64 18.77 -5.59
CA SER A 127 0.26 19.92 -5.57
C SER A 127 1.45 19.59 -4.68
N VAL A 128 2.65 19.83 -5.20
CA VAL A 128 3.91 19.64 -4.49
C VAL A 128 4.45 21.01 -4.14
N TYR A 129 4.70 21.23 -2.86
CA TYR A 129 5.31 22.43 -2.31
C TYR A 129 6.62 22.03 -1.62
N SER A 130 7.49 23.00 -1.33
CA SER A 130 8.75 22.74 -0.62
C SER A 130 8.54 22.09 0.75
N THR A 131 7.41 22.32 1.42
CA THR A 131 7.13 21.81 2.76
C THR A 131 6.15 20.65 2.81
N HIS A 132 5.38 20.41 1.74
CA HIS A 132 4.33 19.38 1.74
C HIS A 132 3.87 18.98 0.35
N ILE A 133 3.29 17.79 0.26
CA ILE A 133 2.53 17.33 -0.90
C ILE A 133 1.07 17.24 -0.48
N ALA A 134 0.14 17.80 -1.26
CA ALA A 134 -1.28 17.78 -0.95
C ALA A 134 -2.13 17.38 -2.14
N LEU A 135 -3.17 16.61 -1.86
CA LEU A 135 -4.25 16.25 -2.76
C LEU A 135 -5.47 17.13 -2.47
N TYR A 136 -5.99 17.75 -3.50
CA TYR A 136 -7.18 18.60 -3.45
C TYR A 136 -8.29 18.02 -4.31
N SER A 137 -9.53 18.09 -3.82
CA SER A 137 -10.69 18.04 -4.69
C SER A 137 -10.92 19.41 -5.30
N VAL A 138 -11.18 19.43 -6.61
CA VAL A 138 -11.47 20.65 -7.36
C VAL A 138 -12.90 20.61 -7.84
N VAL A 139 -13.69 21.59 -7.41
CA VAL A 139 -15.04 21.81 -7.93
C VAL A 139 -15.01 23.15 -8.65
N ASN A 140 -15.19 23.11 -9.96
CA ASN A 140 -15.44 24.30 -10.76
C ASN A 140 -16.95 24.51 -10.77
N ASN A 141 -17.42 25.59 -10.15
CA ASN A 141 -18.76 26.11 -10.45
C ASN A 141 -18.62 27.30 -11.41
N ASN A 142 -19.74 27.80 -11.95
CA ASN A 142 -19.73 28.84 -13.00
C ASN A 142 -19.06 30.16 -12.58
N THR A 143 -18.72 30.34 -11.30
CA THR A 143 -18.24 31.61 -10.73
C THR A 143 -16.94 31.47 -9.93
N GLU A 144 -16.54 30.28 -9.50
CA GLU A 144 -15.38 30.05 -8.65
C GLU A 144 -14.82 28.62 -8.77
N ARG A 145 -13.49 28.51 -8.70
CA ARG A 145 -12.79 27.24 -8.55
C ARG A 145 -12.52 26.98 -7.07
N LYS A 146 -13.34 26.17 -6.42
CA LYS A 146 -13.13 25.78 -5.02
C LYS A 146 -12.18 24.60 -4.92
N LYS A 147 -11.10 24.76 -4.17
CA LYS A 147 -10.18 23.67 -3.79
C LYS A 147 -10.42 23.27 -2.34
N THR A 148 -10.68 22.00 -2.10
CA THR A 148 -10.81 21.44 -0.74
C THR A 148 -9.72 20.40 -0.54
N LYS A 149 -8.94 20.52 0.54
CA LYS A 149 -7.87 19.57 0.86
C LYS A 149 -8.47 18.23 1.27
N ARG A 150 -7.91 17.15 0.75
CA ARG A 150 -8.36 15.77 1.02
C ARG A 150 -7.31 14.96 1.76
N LEU A 151 -6.06 15.08 1.33
CA LEU A 151 -4.92 14.39 1.90
C LEU A 151 -3.70 15.32 1.81
N ALA A 152 -2.83 15.30 2.79
CA ALA A 152 -1.53 15.96 2.68
C ALA A 152 -0.46 15.24 3.49
N MET A 153 0.79 15.28 3.01
CA MET A 153 1.98 14.85 3.72
C MET A 153 2.87 16.07 3.92
N TYR A 154 3.02 16.50 5.17
CA TYR A 154 3.86 17.60 5.60
C TYR A 154 5.21 17.08 6.08
N LYS A 155 6.30 17.78 5.74
CA LYS A 155 7.56 17.60 6.48
C LYS A 155 7.37 18.07 7.90
N ASN A 156 7.87 17.30 8.86
CA ASN A 156 7.92 17.67 10.25
C ASN A 156 9.37 17.69 10.73
N PRO A 157 9.97 18.88 10.90
CA PRO A 157 11.38 19.01 11.29
C PRO A 157 11.62 18.60 12.75
N ASP A 158 10.62 18.64 13.62
CA ASP A 158 10.79 18.39 15.06
C ASP A 158 11.25 16.96 15.36
N PHE A 159 10.87 16.01 14.52
CA PHE A 159 11.28 14.61 14.62
C PHE A 159 11.84 14.04 13.30
N ASN A 160 12.22 14.93 12.38
CA ASN A 160 12.78 14.59 11.07
C ASN A 160 11.96 13.55 10.27
N GLY A 161 10.64 13.69 10.32
CA GLY A 161 9.68 12.77 9.72
C GLY A 161 8.55 13.50 9.02
N TYR A 162 7.39 12.88 8.90
CA TYR A 162 6.24 13.47 8.22
C TYR A 162 4.99 13.48 9.08
N THR A 163 4.11 14.42 8.78
CA THR A 163 2.74 14.43 9.30
C THR A 163 1.79 14.23 8.12
N VAL A 164 1.07 13.11 8.11
CA VAL A 164 0.03 12.82 7.14
C VAL A 164 -1.31 13.28 7.70
N GLN A 165 -1.98 14.16 6.97
CA GLN A 165 -3.32 14.64 7.27
C GLN A 165 -4.33 14.00 6.31
N VAL A 166 -5.35 13.34 6.85
CA VAL A 166 -6.45 12.71 6.10
C VAL A 166 -7.75 13.42 6.43
N CYS A 167 -8.36 14.07 5.43
CA CYS A 167 -9.63 14.82 5.52
C CYS A 167 -10.74 14.21 4.67
N THR A 168 -10.58 12.98 4.22
CA THR A 168 -11.49 12.31 3.28
C THR A 168 -11.57 10.83 3.58
N PRO A 169 -12.69 10.18 3.24
CA PRO A 169 -12.74 8.72 3.26
C PRO A 169 -11.83 8.09 2.22
N LEU A 170 -11.32 6.92 2.57
CA LEU A 170 -10.39 6.12 1.78
C LEU A 170 -11.04 4.75 1.52
N ALA A 171 -10.88 4.21 0.32
CA ALA A 171 -11.24 2.83 0.00
C ALA A 171 -9.91 2.11 -0.26
N GLY A 172 -9.64 1.01 0.44
CA GLY A 172 -8.35 0.32 0.46
C GLY A 172 -7.89 -0.21 -0.91
N ASP A 173 -7.34 -1.42 -0.96
CA ASP A 173 -6.75 -1.93 -2.21
C ASP A 173 -7.78 -2.35 -3.27
N GLU A 174 -9.04 -2.54 -2.87
CA GLU A 174 -10.11 -2.92 -3.80
C GLU A 174 -10.77 -1.69 -4.42
N LYS A 175 -10.65 -1.59 -5.75
CA LYS A 175 -11.47 -0.65 -6.52
C LYS A 175 -12.85 -1.28 -6.71
N GLU A 176 -13.85 -0.78 -5.99
CA GLU A 176 -15.24 -1.07 -6.34
C GLU A 176 -15.51 -0.50 -7.74
N MET A 177 -15.59 -1.38 -8.73
CA MET A 177 -15.86 -1.03 -10.11
C MET A 177 -17.36 -0.84 -10.29
N THR A 178 -17.82 0.38 -10.10
CA THR A 178 -19.11 0.82 -10.61
C THR A 178 -18.89 1.57 -11.91
N GLY A 179 -19.81 1.44 -12.87
CA GLY A 179 -19.64 1.93 -14.24
C GLY A 179 -19.54 3.46 -14.40
N ASN A 180 -19.51 4.22 -13.30
CA ASN A 180 -19.53 5.68 -13.30
C ASN A 180 -18.24 6.25 -12.67
N ALA A 181 -17.43 6.93 -13.49
CA ALA A 181 -16.37 7.79 -13.00
C ALA A 181 -16.99 8.93 -12.18
N GLY A 182 -16.81 8.91 -10.86
CA GLY A 182 -17.37 9.90 -9.93
C GLY A 182 -18.16 9.35 -8.77
N GLU A 183 -18.38 8.04 -8.73
CA GLU A 183 -18.92 7.42 -7.53
C GLU A 183 -17.91 7.51 -6.37
N TRP A 184 -18.46 7.68 -5.17
CA TRP A 184 -17.70 7.92 -3.94
C TRP A 184 -16.61 6.86 -3.70
N SER A 185 -16.91 5.60 -3.98
CA SER A 185 -15.98 4.47 -3.86
C SER A 185 -14.78 4.60 -4.80
N SER A 186 -15.01 5.03 -6.05
CA SER A 186 -13.93 5.32 -7.00
C SER A 186 -13.05 6.46 -6.51
N MET A 187 -13.63 7.56 -6.01
CA MET A 187 -12.83 8.69 -5.50
C MET A 187 -11.99 8.30 -4.28
N ALA A 188 -12.58 7.58 -3.33
CA ALA A 188 -11.91 7.13 -2.12
C ALA A 188 -10.76 6.15 -2.44
N TYR A 189 -10.90 5.32 -3.48
CA TYR A 189 -9.84 4.47 -3.98
C TYR A 189 -8.66 5.29 -4.51
N TYR A 190 -8.90 6.29 -5.38
CA TYR A 190 -7.81 7.12 -5.90
C TYR A 190 -7.14 7.94 -4.80
N ASP A 191 -7.90 8.46 -3.83
CA ASP A 191 -7.36 9.18 -2.69
C ASP A 191 -6.42 8.27 -1.85
N TYR A 192 -6.77 6.98 -1.68
CA TYR A 192 -5.91 5.97 -1.06
C TYR A 192 -4.68 5.61 -1.91
N GLN A 193 -4.81 5.46 -3.23
CA GLN A 193 -3.65 5.21 -4.09
C GLN A 193 -2.66 6.39 -4.08
N VAL A 194 -3.12 7.63 -3.91
CA VAL A 194 -2.23 8.78 -3.70
C VAL A 194 -1.51 8.68 -2.36
N LEU A 195 -2.20 8.28 -1.28
CA LEU A 195 -1.55 8.00 0.01
C LEU A 195 -0.46 6.95 -0.13
N ARG A 196 -0.75 5.82 -0.80
CA ARG A 196 0.24 4.78 -1.09
C ARG A 196 1.44 5.33 -1.85
N ALA A 197 1.21 6.12 -2.90
CA ALA A 197 2.29 6.74 -3.67
C ALA A 197 3.18 7.64 -2.80
N MET A 198 2.59 8.46 -1.93
CA MET A 198 3.34 9.29 -0.98
C MET A 198 4.19 8.43 -0.03
N MET A 199 3.61 7.37 0.54
CA MET A 199 4.31 6.50 1.49
C MET A 199 5.44 5.71 0.82
N TYR A 200 5.26 5.24 -0.40
CA TYR A 200 6.35 4.58 -1.15
C TYR A 200 7.50 5.51 -1.52
N CYS A 201 7.24 6.82 -1.69
CA CYS A 201 8.32 7.76 -1.93
C CYS A 201 9.24 7.96 -0.71
N VAL A 202 8.79 7.60 0.50
CA VAL A 202 9.54 7.87 1.75
C VAL A 202 9.85 6.63 2.58
N SER A 203 9.10 5.54 2.47
CA SER A 203 9.24 4.33 3.30
C SER A 203 9.61 3.13 2.45
N ARG A 204 10.41 2.22 3.02
CA ARG A 204 10.66 0.89 2.44
C ARG A 204 9.44 -0.03 2.53
N SER A 205 8.52 0.29 3.44
CA SER A 205 7.31 -0.45 3.78
C SER A 205 6.06 0.35 3.40
N GLY A 206 6.11 1.13 2.32
CA GLY A 206 5.09 2.13 1.97
C GLY A 206 3.65 1.61 2.01
N ASP A 207 3.40 0.38 1.56
CA ASP A 207 2.08 -0.25 1.64
C ASP A 207 1.62 -0.52 3.07
N LYS A 208 2.49 -1.02 3.95
CA LYS A 208 2.14 -1.24 5.36
C LYS A 208 1.78 0.08 6.03
N VAL A 209 2.57 1.12 5.78
CA VAL A 209 2.35 2.46 6.36
C VAL A 209 1.04 3.05 5.85
N ALA A 210 0.78 2.99 4.54
CA ALA A 210 -0.47 3.47 3.96
C ALA A 210 -1.69 2.67 4.46
N HIS A 211 -1.56 1.35 4.55
CA HIS A 211 -2.60 0.46 5.07
C HIS A 211 -2.90 0.74 6.55
N ALA A 212 -1.88 0.94 7.39
CA ALA A 212 -2.08 1.26 8.80
C ALA A 212 -2.86 2.58 9.00
N ILE A 213 -2.53 3.60 8.20
CA ILE A 213 -3.26 4.88 8.19
C ILE A 213 -4.70 4.68 7.73
N TYR A 214 -4.90 3.97 6.61
CA TYR A 214 -6.23 3.64 6.09
C TYR A 214 -7.06 2.86 7.12
N SER A 215 -6.50 1.79 7.68
CA SER A 215 -7.20 0.88 8.58
C SER A 215 -7.57 1.59 9.88
N SER A 216 -6.69 2.44 10.39
CA SER A 216 -6.97 3.30 11.54
C SER A 216 -8.07 4.33 11.25
N TRP A 217 -8.11 4.89 10.04
CA TRP A 217 -9.06 5.95 9.68
C TRP A 217 -10.46 5.43 9.29
N MET A 218 -10.52 4.29 8.59
CA MET A 218 -11.73 3.83 7.89
C MET A 218 -12.23 2.45 8.30
N ASP A 219 -11.40 1.66 8.98
CA ASP A 219 -11.66 0.24 9.17
C ASP A 219 -11.40 -0.18 10.63
N THR A 220 -10.84 -1.36 10.85
CA THR A 220 -10.76 -2.03 12.14
C THR A 220 -9.53 -1.65 12.96
N ASN A 221 -8.70 -0.73 12.45
CA ASN A 221 -7.42 -0.34 13.05
C ASN A 221 -6.54 -1.58 13.34
N THR A 222 -6.28 -2.37 12.31
CA THR A 222 -5.55 -3.65 12.38
C THR A 222 -4.19 -3.55 13.08
N ASP A 223 -3.45 -2.47 12.85
CA ASP A 223 -2.16 -2.20 13.49
C ASP A 223 -2.26 -1.59 14.89
N ASN A 224 -3.48 -1.42 15.43
CA ASN A 224 -3.75 -0.87 16.77
C ASN A 224 -3.10 0.51 17.00
N LEU A 225 -3.18 1.42 16.02
CA LEU A 225 -2.70 2.79 16.17
C LEU A 225 -3.50 3.49 17.29
N ARG A 226 -2.78 4.06 18.26
CA ARG A 226 -3.37 4.68 19.45
C ARG A 226 -3.07 6.17 19.49
N VAL A 227 -3.99 6.90 20.14
CA VAL A 227 -3.84 8.34 20.35
C VAL A 227 -2.59 8.60 21.19
N GLY A 228 -1.65 9.38 20.65
CA GLY A 228 -0.46 9.84 21.37
C GLY A 228 0.65 8.81 21.55
N GLU A 229 0.45 7.55 21.15
CA GLU A 229 1.45 6.49 21.28
C GLU A 229 2.13 6.18 19.94
N TRP A 230 3.44 5.93 19.96
CA TRP A 230 4.18 5.48 18.78
C TRP A 230 4.05 3.96 18.63
N VAL A 231 3.49 3.53 17.50
CA VAL A 231 3.33 2.13 17.14
C VAL A 231 4.24 1.79 15.97
N ALA A 232 4.96 0.67 16.07
CA ALA A 232 5.84 0.21 15.00
C ALA A 232 5.04 -0.41 13.86
N VAL A 233 5.21 0.14 12.66
CA VAL A 233 4.60 -0.36 11.42
C VAL A 233 5.68 -0.42 10.35
N GLY A 234 6.11 -1.64 10.01
CA GLY A 234 7.20 -1.86 9.08
C GLY A 234 8.50 -1.19 9.56
N ASP A 235 9.01 -0.25 8.76
CA ASP A 235 10.22 0.52 9.05
C ASP A 235 9.97 1.87 9.71
N THR A 236 8.75 2.10 10.18
CA THR A 236 8.31 3.37 10.73
C THR A 236 7.70 3.22 12.11
N LEU A 237 7.72 4.32 12.85
CA LEU A 237 6.85 4.54 14.00
C LEU A 237 5.75 5.49 13.56
N ILE A 238 4.49 5.10 13.80
CA ILE A 238 3.31 5.91 13.51
C ILE A 238 2.64 6.28 14.82
N LYS A 239 2.27 7.55 14.98
CA LYS A 239 1.49 8.05 16.10
C LYS A 239 0.25 8.77 15.58
N TYR A 240 -0.92 8.35 16.05
CA TYR A 240 -2.17 9.03 15.74
C TYR A 240 -2.37 10.24 16.66
N VAL A 241 -2.71 11.38 16.05
CA VAL A 241 -3.01 12.64 16.73
C VAL A 241 -4.42 13.07 16.31
N PRO A 242 -5.37 13.19 17.25
CA PRO A 242 -6.72 13.60 16.93
C PRO A 242 -6.73 15.06 16.44
N SER A 243 -7.54 15.34 15.41
CA SER A 243 -7.77 16.68 14.90
C SER A 243 -9.24 16.83 14.49
N ASP A 244 -9.80 18.03 14.64
CA ASP A 244 -11.19 18.27 14.30
C ASP A 244 -11.42 18.09 12.79
N GLY A 245 -12.28 17.13 12.44
CA GLY A 245 -12.60 16.79 11.05
C GLY A 245 -11.45 16.18 10.22
N SER A 246 -10.33 15.78 10.84
CA SER A 246 -9.24 15.08 10.13
C SER A 246 -8.45 14.11 11.01
N GLY A 247 -7.92 13.06 10.41
CA GLY A 247 -6.91 12.21 11.05
C GLY A 247 -5.51 12.77 10.81
N LEU A 248 -4.74 13.01 11.87
CA LEU A 248 -3.32 13.34 11.77
C LEU A 248 -2.47 12.14 12.21
N TYR A 249 -1.47 11.81 11.39
CA TYR A 249 -0.56 10.71 11.63
C TYR A 249 0.86 11.24 11.56
N GLU A 250 1.56 11.26 12.68
CA GLU A 250 2.99 11.56 12.71
C GLU A 250 3.75 10.27 12.43
N ILE A 251 4.74 10.33 11.52
CA ILE A 251 5.46 9.18 11.01
C ILE A 251 6.95 9.49 11.01
N ARG A 252 7.75 8.62 11.60
CA ARG A 252 9.22 8.73 11.62
C ARG A 252 9.87 7.36 11.43
N ALA A 253 11.18 7.36 11.18
CA ALA A 253 11.95 6.11 11.15
C ALA A 253 11.82 5.36 12.49
N ALA A 254 11.67 4.04 12.42
CA ALA A 254 11.73 3.19 13.61
C ALA A 254 13.17 2.90 14.07
N PHE A 255 14.14 2.99 13.16
CA PHE A 255 15.54 2.66 13.36
C PHE A 255 16.43 3.42 12.37
#